data_AF-A0A0F8XLK5-F1
#
_entry.id   AF-A0A0F8XLK5-F1
#
_cell.length_a   1.000
_cell.length_b   1.000
_cell.length_c   1.000
_cell.angle_alpha   90.00
_cell.angle_beta   90.00
_cell.angle_gamma   90.00
#
_symmetry.space_group_name_H-M   'P 1'
#
loop_
_entity.id
_entity.type
_entity.pdbx_description
1 polymer ?
#
loop_
_entity_poly.entity_id
_entity_poly.type
_entity_poly.pdbx_seq_one_letter_code
_entity_poly.pdbx_strand_id
1 'polypeptide(L)'
;MEGQVPFNDKLQPLDEENGAERNQNLNGSPDTKISDTKTLDLLRFSENFQILDAPGGDDDLETTARKLQRLAEVVEQGNSLALWTGLKLARTREIIPKDQMTASEWMIYERWKKGMFNAASPDSARGVQGDEQTFNLPEFDWDKNRAPVPQGQQSMKKFTQRATAMDIVFGYQGATPEHASWLTLSMPEMLPLIKVVAKINNIERNSRSHGHPHLESLSDMEVAEVQTARKIVATAERNRNRELERIRKLSRSINEYLLIIKNRAESLEK
;
A
#
# COMPACT_ATOMS: atom_id res chain seq x y z
N MET A 1 -6.93 -54.35 31.84
CA MET A 1 -5.88 -54.81 32.77
C MET A 1 -5.28 -56.08 32.18
N GLU A 2 -3.97 -56.23 32.34
CA GLU A 2 -3.12 -57.36 31.92
C GLU A 2 -2.70 -57.42 30.44
N GLY A 3 -1.38 -57.45 30.24
CA GLY A 3 -0.71 -57.56 28.94
C GLY A 3 0.79 -57.22 28.96
N GLN A 4 1.56 -57.94 29.78
CA GLN A 4 2.99 -58.33 29.68
C GLN A 4 4.09 -57.37 29.13
N VAL A 5 5.08 -57.13 29.99
CA VAL A 5 6.50 -56.73 29.76
C VAL A 5 7.33 -57.95 29.29
N PRO A 6 8.68 -57.92 29.12
CA PRO A 6 9.66 -56.95 28.57
C PRO A 6 10.56 -57.62 27.49
N PHE A 7 11.51 -56.91 26.84
CA PHE A 7 12.76 -57.57 26.44
C PHE A 7 13.98 -56.68 26.65
N ASN A 8 15.01 -57.33 27.15
CA ASN A 8 16.01 -56.82 28.05
C ASN A 8 17.33 -56.50 27.32
N ASP A 9 18.00 -55.53 27.92
CA ASP A 9 19.36 -55.09 27.71
C ASP A 9 20.37 -56.23 27.95
N LYS A 10 21.41 -56.31 27.10
CA LYS A 10 22.62 -57.10 27.34
C LYS A 10 23.82 -56.31 26.86
N LEU A 11 24.53 -55.77 27.85
CA LEU A 11 25.85 -55.15 27.75
C LEU A 11 26.98 -56.19 27.64
N GLN A 12 28.08 -55.72 27.02
CA GLN A 12 29.52 -55.94 27.28
C GLN A 12 30.33 -56.80 26.27
N PRO A 13 31.68 -56.65 26.18
CA PRO A 13 32.46 -55.42 25.88
C PRO A 13 33.80 -55.67 25.08
N LEU A 14 34.62 -54.61 24.89
CA LEU A 14 36.08 -54.55 24.56
C LEU A 14 36.51 -54.95 23.12
N ASP A 15 37.45 -54.31 22.40
CA ASP A 15 38.76 -53.71 22.73
C ASP A 15 38.98 -52.39 21.92
N GLU A 16 39.47 -51.28 22.48
CA GLU A 16 40.89 -50.85 22.58
C GLU A 16 41.74 -51.03 21.30
N GLU A 17 42.04 -49.93 20.58
CA GLU A 17 43.39 -49.33 20.55
C GLU A 17 43.56 -48.16 19.53
N ASN A 18 44.31 -47.16 19.99
CA ASN A 18 45.25 -46.27 19.28
C ASN A 18 44.76 -45.08 18.43
N GLY A 19 45.18 -43.88 18.86
CA GLY A 19 45.35 -42.73 17.95
C GLY A 19 45.35 -41.37 18.62
N ALA A 20 46.51 -40.96 19.15
CA ALA A 20 46.75 -39.70 19.83
C ALA A 20 46.62 -38.43 18.97
N GLU A 21 46.15 -37.36 19.63
CA GLU A 21 46.63 -35.97 19.59
C GLU A 21 46.42 -35.02 18.37
N ARG A 22 45.81 -33.86 18.74
CA ARG A 22 46.22 -32.46 18.44
C ARG A 22 46.12 -31.88 17.02
N ASN A 23 45.21 -30.91 16.85
CA ASN A 23 45.48 -29.44 16.75
C ASN A 23 44.31 -28.75 16.00
N GLN A 24 43.55 -27.89 16.66
CA GLN A 24 43.67 -26.42 16.58
C GLN A 24 43.62 -25.80 15.16
N ASN A 25 42.44 -25.22 14.90
CA ASN A 25 42.21 -23.87 14.38
C ASN A 25 42.30 -23.52 12.87
N LEU A 26 41.18 -22.90 12.45
CA LEU A 26 41.02 -21.74 11.56
C LEU A 26 40.74 -21.95 10.06
N ASN A 27 39.65 -21.27 9.66
CA ASN A 27 39.32 -20.72 8.34
C ASN A 27 38.79 -21.67 7.25
N GLY A 28 37.46 -21.79 7.21
CA GLY A 28 36.71 -22.16 6.01
C GLY A 28 35.52 -21.21 5.84
N SER A 29 35.69 -20.20 4.97
CA SER A 29 34.65 -19.30 4.49
C SER A 29 33.45 -20.10 3.96
N PRO A 30 32.18 -19.73 4.23
CA PRO A 30 31.07 -20.36 3.56
C PRO A 30 30.99 -19.77 2.16
N ASP A 31 31.57 -20.46 1.18
CA ASP A 31 31.25 -20.27 -0.23
C ASP A 31 29.77 -20.62 -0.43
N THR A 32 28.93 -19.62 -0.22
CA THR A 32 27.58 -19.58 -0.76
C THR A 32 27.70 -19.64 -2.27
N LYS A 33 27.59 -20.85 -2.83
CA LYS A 33 27.28 -21.07 -4.24
C LYS A 33 25.89 -20.49 -4.50
N ILE A 34 25.82 -19.18 -4.64
CA ILE A 34 24.70 -18.48 -5.27
C ILE A 34 24.64 -19.08 -6.67
N SER A 35 23.62 -19.89 -6.91
CA SER A 35 23.38 -20.59 -8.17
C SER A 35 23.60 -19.64 -9.36
N ASP A 36 24.55 -19.96 -10.23
CA ASP A 36 24.95 -19.19 -11.42
C ASP A 36 23.77 -18.74 -12.30
N THR A 37 22.64 -19.46 -12.24
CA THR A 37 21.40 -19.15 -12.94
C THR A 37 20.71 -17.87 -12.45
N LYS A 38 20.65 -17.64 -11.13
CA LYS A 38 20.09 -16.40 -10.56
C LYS A 38 20.95 -15.19 -10.90
N THR A 39 22.27 -15.38 -10.96
CA THR A 39 23.22 -14.32 -11.31
C THR A 39 23.10 -13.94 -12.78
N LEU A 40 22.96 -14.93 -13.68
CA LEU A 40 22.71 -14.72 -15.11
C LEU A 40 21.36 -14.04 -15.38
N ASP A 41 20.31 -14.42 -14.67
CA ASP A 41 19.00 -13.75 -14.78
C ASP A 41 19.07 -12.30 -14.28
N LEU A 42 19.71 -12.04 -13.15
CA LEU A 42 19.89 -10.68 -12.62
C LEU A 42 20.72 -9.79 -13.55
N LEU A 43 21.76 -10.34 -14.18
CA LEU A 43 22.58 -9.61 -15.15
C LEU A 43 21.79 -9.28 -16.43
N ARG A 44 21.02 -10.23 -16.96
CA ARG A 44 20.10 -9.99 -18.09
C ARG A 44 18.99 -8.98 -17.75
N PHE A 45 18.49 -9.03 -16.52
CA PHE A 45 17.55 -8.02 -16.00
C PHE A 45 18.20 -6.63 -16.02
N SER A 46 19.44 -6.50 -15.54
CA SER A 46 20.13 -5.20 -15.48
C SER A 46 20.46 -4.61 -16.85
N GLU A 47 20.75 -5.44 -17.85
CA GLU A 47 21.10 -5.00 -19.20
C GLU A 47 19.88 -4.51 -20.01
N ASN A 48 18.68 -5.05 -19.73
CA ASN A 48 17.45 -4.73 -20.47
C ASN A 48 16.44 -3.88 -19.69
N PHE A 49 16.73 -3.53 -18.44
CA PHE A 49 15.81 -2.74 -17.64
C PHE A 49 15.74 -1.29 -18.15
N GLN A 50 14.62 -0.94 -18.78
CA GLN A 50 14.30 0.42 -19.17
C GLN A 50 13.00 0.84 -18.51
N ILE A 51 13.00 2.01 -17.87
CA ILE A 51 11.77 2.58 -17.33
C ILE A 51 10.86 2.94 -18.49
N LEU A 52 9.73 2.25 -18.57
CA LEU A 52 8.70 2.47 -19.57
C LEU A 52 7.81 3.65 -19.21
N ASP A 53 7.42 4.40 -20.22
CA ASP A 53 6.43 5.46 -20.10
C ASP A 53 5.02 4.86 -20.04
N ALA A 54 4.27 5.28 -19.02
CA ALA A 54 2.86 4.96 -18.94
C ALA A 54 2.02 5.89 -19.84
N PRO A 55 0.79 5.46 -20.21
CA PRO A 55 -0.15 6.34 -20.90
C PRO A 55 -0.38 7.64 -20.14
N GLY A 56 -0.19 8.76 -20.83
CA GLY A 56 -0.46 10.10 -20.36
C GLY A 56 -1.90 10.52 -20.67
N GLY A 57 -2.39 11.55 -19.98
CA GLY A 57 -3.76 12.03 -20.14
C GLY A 57 -4.08 12.60 -21.51
N ASP A 58 -3.08 13.01 -22.29
CA ASP A 58 -3.23 13.68 -23.59
C ASP A 58 -2.82 12.80 -24.77
N ASP A 59 -2.42 11.55 -24.52
CA ASP A 59 -2.02 10.62 -25.58
C ASP A 59 -3.20 10.28 -26.50
N ASP A 60 -2.98 10.27 -27.81
CA ASP A 60 -3.93 9.77 -28.81
C ASP A 60 -4.06 8.23 -28.76
N LEU A 61 -4.95 7.67 -29.60
CA LEU A 61 -5.19 6.22 -29.63
C LEU A 61 -3.94 5.43 -29.98
N GLU A 62 -3.17 5.89 -30.97
CA GLU A 62 -1.99 5.18 -31.45
C GLU A 62 -0.88 5.17 -30.39
N THR A 63 -0.61 6.32 -29.78
CA THR A 63 0.37 6.47 -28.70
C THR A 63 -0.06 5.68 -27.47
N THR A 64 -1.34 5.74 -27.09
CA THR A 64 -1.88 4.95 -25.98
C THR A 64 -1.73 3.45 -26.25
N ALA A 65 -2.06 2.98 -27.45
CA ALA A 65 -1.94 1.57 -27.83
C ALA A 65 -0.48 1.09 -27.82
N ARG A 66 0.45 1.87 -28.39
CA ARG A 66 1.89 1.55 -28.41
C ARG A 66 2.47 1.46 -26.99
N LYS A 67 2.10 2.38 -26.10
CA LYS A 67 2.55 2.34 -24.69
C LYS A 67 1.95 1.14 -23.94
N LEU A 68 0.65 0.86 -24.14
CA LEU A 68 0.02 -0.32 -23.54
C LEU A 68 0.62 -1.63 -24.03
N GLN A 69 0.97 -1.73 -25.31
CA GLN A 69 1.60 -2.92 -25.87
C GLN A 69 2.92 -3.22 -25.14
N ARG A 70 3.80 -2.23 -24.99
CA ARG A 70 5.08 -2.40 -24.27
C ARG A 70 4.87 -2.82 -22.81
N LEU A 71 3.86 -2.25 -22.15
CA LEU A 71 3.52 -2.62 -20.76
C LEU A 71 2.93 -4.04 -20.68
N ALA A 72 2.16 -4.46 -21.67
CA ALA A 72 1.63 -5.82 -21.76
C ALA A 72 2.76 -6.85 -21.96
N GLU A 73 3.74 -6.55 -22.81
CA GLU A 73 4.94 -7.40 -23.01
C GLU A 73 5.72 -7.61 -21.69
N VAL A 74 5.84 -6.56 -20.86
CA VAL A 74 6.43 -6.68 -19.51
C VAL A 74 5.63 -7.64 -18.63
N VAL A 75 4.30 -7.54 -18.62
CA VAL A 75 3.44 -8.44 -17.84
C VAL A 75 3.52 -9.87 -18.34
N GLU A 76 3.54 -10.09 -19.66
CA GLU A 76 3.68 -11.42 -20.27
C GLU A 76 5.01 -12.10 -19.90
N GLN A 77 6.07 -11.32 -19.73
CA GLN A 77 7.36 -11.80 -19.25
C GLN A 77 7.38 -12.08 -17.74
N GLY A 78 6.26 -11.89 -17.03
CA GLY A 78 6.15 -12.09 -15.58
C GLY A 78 6.75 -10.96 -14.75
N ASN A 79 7.01 -9.79 -15.35
CA ASN A 79 7.63 -8.66 -14.67
C ASN A 79 6.60 -7.73 -14.01
N SER A 80 7.03 -7.04 -12.94
CA SER A 80 6.22 -6.04 -12.25
C SER A 80 6.14 -4.72 -13.02
N LEU A 81 4.93 -4.28 -13.38
CA LEU A 81 4.67 -2.97 -13.96
C LEU A 81 5.11 -1.82 -13.05
N ALA A 82 4.96 -1.97 -11.74
CA ALA A 82 5.37 -0.95 -10.78
C ALA A 82 6.87 -0.68 -10.85
N LEU A 83 7.69 -1.73 -10.94
CA LEU A 83 9.13 -1.58 -11.12
C LEU A 83 9.46 -1.00 -12.50
N TRP A 84 8.87 -1.54 -13.57
CA TRP A 84 9.18 -1.13 -14.94
C TRP A 84 8.64 0.25 -15.31
N THR A 85 7.73 0.83 -14.53
CA THR A 85 7.32 2.24 -14.65
C THR A 85 8.03 3.16 -13.66
N GLY A 86 9.03 2.64 -12.94
CA GLY A 86 9.85 3.37 -11.97
C GLY A 86 9.08 3.82 -10.73
N LEU A 87 8.03 3.10 -10.33
CA LEU A 87 7.12 3.40 -9.22
C LEU A 87 6.43 4.77 -9.33
N LYS A 88 6.52 5.44 -10.49
CA LYS A 88 5.95 6.77 -10.72
C LYS A 88 4.43 6.79 -10.57
N LEU A 89 3.78 5.65 -10.82
CA LEU A 89 2.33 5.49 -10.75
C LEU A 89 1.84 4.79 -9.47
N ALA A 90 2.74 4.14 -8.75
CA ALA A 90 2.41 3.47 -7.51
C ALA A 90 2.23 4.51 -6.40
N ARG A 91 1.09 4.49 -5.71
CA ARG A 91 0.93 5.20 -4.43
C ARG A 91 1.25 4.19 -3.34
N THR A 92 2.35 4.39 -2.63
CA THR A 92 2.64 3.58 -1.45
C THR A 92 1.51 3.74 -0.43
N ARG A 93 1.38 2.78 0.51
CA ARG A 93 0.34 2.83 1.55
C ARG A 93 0.33 4.14 2.33
N GLU A 94 1.46 4.83 2.44
CA GLU A 94 1.59 6.14 3.10
C GLU A 94 1.18 7.34 2.22
N ILE A 95 1.20 7.22 0.88
CA ILE A 95 0.83 8.30 -0.06
C ILE A 95 -0.69 8.38 -0.25
N ILE A 96 -1.41 7.25 -0.14
CA ILE A 96 -2.88 7.21 -0.33
C ILE A 96 -3.60 8.12 0.67
N PRO A 97 -3.27 8.13 1.98
CA PRO A 97 -3.89 9.05 2.91
C PRO A 97 -3.52 10.51 2.64
N LYS A 98 -2.27 10.79 2.26
CA LYS A 98 -1.77 12.16 1.98
C LYS A 98 -2.56 12.87 0.90
N ASP A 99 -2.91 12.20 -0.20
CA ASP A 99 -3.67 12.78 -1.31
C ASP A 99 -5.15 13.08 -0.98
N GLN A 100 -5.69 12.44 0.06
CA GLN A 100 -7.09 12.61 0.47
C GLN A 100 -7.25 13.55 1.68
N MET A 101 -6.15 14.13 2.14
CA MET A 101 -6.09 14.97 3.35
C MET A 101 -5.70 16.40 3.01
N THR A 102 -6.14 17.35 3.82
CA THR A 102 -5.65 18.72 3.73
C THR A 102 -4.22 18.81 4.30
N ALA A 103 -3.48 19.85 3.91
CA ALA A 103 -2.13 20.08 4.46
C ALA A 103 -2.12 20.18 5.99
N SER A 104 -3.15 20.80 6.58
CA SER A 104 -3.30 20.90 8.04
C SER A 104 -3.61 19.56 8.71
N GLU A 105 -4.45 18.73 8.09
CA GLU A 105 -4.75 17.37 8.57
C GLU A 105 -3.47 16.50 8.57
N TRP A 106 -2.69 16.57 7.48
CA TRP A 106 -1.45 15.81 7.36
C TRP A 106 -0.39 16.25 8.38
N MET A 107 -0.24 17.55 8.58
CA MET A 107 0.69 18.09 9.57
C MET A 107 0.40 17.61 11.00
N ILE A 108 -0.89 17.55 11.38
CA ILE A 108 -1.31 17.04 12.70
C ILE A 108 -0.96 15.56 12.85
N TYR A 109 -1.21 14.76 11.80
CA TYR A 109 -0.87 13.34 11.81
C TYR A 109 0.64 13.09 11.90
N GLU A 110 1.45 13.77 11.08
CA GLU A 110 2.90 13.63 11.11
C GLU A 110 3.49 14.04 12.45
N ARG A 111 2.98 15.12 13.04
CA ARG A 111 3.43 15.58 14.36
C ARG A 111 3.17 14.53 15.44
N TRP A 112 1.97 13.94 15.47
CA TRP A 112 1.64 12.86 16.38
C TRP A 112 2.50 11.60 16.11
N LYS A 113 2.62 11.18 14.85
CA LYS A 113 3.42 9.99 14.45
C LYS A 113 4.88 10.16 14.88
N LYS A 114 5.50 11.31 14.62
CA LYS A 114 6.88 11.62 15.06
C LYS A 114 7.02 11.61 16.59
N GLY A 115 6.06 12.21 17.30
CA GLY A 115 6.03 12.18 18.77
C GLY A 115 5.95 10.77 19.35
N MET A 116 5.19 9.88 18.70
CA MET A 116 5.08 8.47 19.08
C MET A 116 6.39 7.69 18.86
N PHE A 117 7.08 7.92 17.73
CA PHE A 117 8.37 7.26 17.44
C PHE A 117 9.51 7.73 18.35
N ASN A 118 9.53 9.00 18.74
CA ASN A 118 10.55 9.54 19.65
C ASN A 118 10.40 9.02 21.10
N ALA A 119 9.18 8.68 21.52
CA ALA A 119 8.88 8.08 22.82
C ALA A 119 9.22 6.58 22.92
N ALA A 120 9.36 5.88 21.78
CA ALA A 120 9.64 4.45 21.72
C ALA A 120 11.15 4.10 21.65
N SER A 121 12.04 5.10 21.56
CA SER A 121 13.50 4.87 21.51
C SER A 121 14.10 4.86 22.92
N PRO A 122 14.80 3.77 23.34
CA PRO A 122 15.35 3.63 24.70
C PRO A 122 16.48 4.63 25.03
N ASP A 123 17.07 5.29 24.03
CA ASP A 123 18.13 6.29 24.22
C ASP A 123 17.61 7.72 24.50
N SER A 124 16.30 7.96 24.37
CA SER A 124 15.70 9.29 24.57
C SER A 124 15.63 9.74 26.04
N ALA A 125 16.09 8.92 26.99
CA ALA A 125 16.17 9.28 28.42
C ALA A 125 17.34 10.22 28.75
N ARG A 126 18.25 10.48 27.81
CA ARG A 126 19.32 11.48 27.98
C ARG A 126 18.95 12.74 27.21
N GLY A 127 18.37 13.69 27.95
CA GLY A 127 17.86 14.95 27.46
C GLY A 127 18.77 15.63 26.45
N VAL A 128 18.30 15.68 25.20
CA VAL A 128 18.71 16.70 24.26
C VAL A 128 17.62 17.78 24.32
N GLN A 129 17.96 18.91 24.94
CA GLN A 129 17.20 20.16 24.82
C GLN A 129 17.29 20.63 23.36
N GLY A 130 16.49 20.02 22.50
CA GLY A 130 16.11 20.58 21.21
C GLY A 130 14.65 20.96 21.31
N ASP A 131 14.30 22.14 20.80
CA ASP A 131 12.96 22.74 20.74
C ASP A 131 11.91 21.94 19.91
N GLU A 132 12.03 20.61 19.85
CA GLU A 132 11.04 19.74 19.22
C GLU A 132 9.98 19.38 20.26
N GLN A 133 8.87 20.13 20.26
CA GLN A 133 7.68 19.85 21.08
C GLN A 133 7.27 18.38 20.95
N THR A 134 7.63 17.56 21.94
CA THR A 134 7.07 16.22 22.11
C THR A 134 5.56 16.35 22.18
N PHE A 135 4.85 15.63 21.31
CA PHE A 135 3.40 15.64 21.30
C PHE A 135 2.92 14.85 22.53
N ASN A 136 2.75 15.55 23.65
CA ASN A 136 2.27 14.95 24.89
C ASN A 136 0.77 14.75 24.79
N LEU A 137 0.35 13.49 24.76
CA LEU A 137 -1.06 13.13 24.82
C LEU A 137 -1.62 13.49 26.21
N PRO A 138 -2.77 14.17 26.28
CA PRO A 138 -3.44 14.42 27.55
C PRO A 138 -3.88 13.09 28.18
N GLU A 139 -3.91 13.04 29.50
CA GLU A 139 -4.38 11.85 30.23
C GLU A 139 -5.88 11.61 29.96
N PHE A 140 -6.28 10.34 29.87
CA PHE A 140 -7.65 9.94 29.61
C PHE A 140 -8.09 8.83 30.59
N ASP A 141 -9.09 9.12 31.41
CA ASP A 141 -9.68 8.18 32.38
C ASP A 141 -10.76 7.34 31.67
N TRP A 142 -10.43 6.11 31.25
CA TRP A 142 -11.32 5.22 30.50
C TRP A 142 -12.54 4.72 31.30
N ASP A 143 -12.53 4.83 32.63
CA ASP A 143 -13.66 4.42 33.45
C ASP A 143 -14.67 5.57 33.60
N LYS A 144 -14.18 6.81 33.70
CA LYS A 144 -15.03 7.99 33.96
C LYS A 144 -15.39 8.79 32.72
N ASN A 145 -14.53 8.82 31.69
CA ASN A 145 -14.68 9.69 30.54
C ASN A 145 -15.65 9.08 29.51
N ARG A 146 -16.94 9.05 29.84
CA ARG A 146 -18.01 8.51 28.99
C ARG A 146 -19.17 9.49 28.92
N ALA A 147 -19.73 9.66 27.73
CA ALA A 147 -20.91 10.49 27.50
C ALA A 147 -21.89 9.76 26.57
N PRO A 148 -23.21 10.01 26.69
CA PRO A 148 -24.18 9.40 25.80
C PRO A 148 -23.89 9.79 24.34
N VAL A 149 -24.04 8.84 23.43
CA VAL A 149 -23.87 9.09 21.99
C VAL A 149 -25.17 9.68 21.44
N PRO A 150 -25.12 10.75 20.62
CA PRO A 150 -26.30 11.27 19.94
C PRO A 150 -27.05 10.18 19.18
N GLN A 151 -28.37 10.12 19.33
CA GLN A 151 -29.20 9.09 18.70
C GLN A 151 -29.15 9.21 17.17
N GLY A 152 -28.92 8.08 16.49
CA GLY A 152 -28.92 7.97 15.03
C GLY A 152 -27.84 7.04 14.50
N GLN A 153 -28.17 6.21 13.49
CA GLN A 153 -27.24 5.23 12.92
C GLN A 153 -25.96 5.88 12.37
N GLN A 154 -26.06 7.06 11.75
CA GLN A 154 -24.90 7.79 11.25
C GLN A 154 -24.02 8.34 12.38
N SER A 155 -24.61 8.78 13.48
CA SER A 155 -23.90 9.26 14.67
C SER A 155 -23.14 8.10 15.30
N MET A 156 -23.80 6.96 15.53
CA MET A 156 -23.17 5.75 16.04
C MET A 156 -21.97 5.33 15.19
N LYS A 157 -22.13 5.25 13.86
CA LYS A 157 -21.03 4.89 12.95
C LYS A 157 -19.83 5.85 13.10
N LYS A 158 -20.07 7.16 13.16
CA LYS A 158 -19.01 8.16 13.34
C LYS A 158 -18.28 8.03 14.67
N PHE A 159 -19.02 7.84 15.77
CA PHE A 159 -18.42 7.71 17.10
C PHE A 159 -17.69 6.37 17.29
N THR A 160 -18.16 5.28 16.68
CA THR A 160 -17.41 4.02 16.60
C THR A 160 -16.08 4.20 15.86
N GLN A 161 -16.09 4.87 14.70
CA GLN A 161 -14.85 5.15 13.97
C GLN A 161 -13.85 5.98 14.80
N ARG A 162 -14.34 7.00 15.51
CA ARG A 162 -13.52 7.80 16.42
C ARG A 162 -13.00 7.00 17.60
N ALA A 163 -13.81 6.13 18.19
CA ALA A 163 -13.39 5.25 19.27
C ALA A 163 -12.22 4.35 18.82
N THR A 164 -12.35 3.71 17.64
CA THR A 164 -11.23 2.92 17.09
C THR A 164 -9.99 3.75 16.76
N ALA A 165 -10.13 5.06 16.50
CA ALA A 165 -9.00 5.96 16.33
C ALA A 165 -8.39 6.37 17.68
N MET A 166 -9.18 6.45 18.75
CA MET A 166 -8.68 6.69 20.10
C MET A 166 -7.84 5.52 20.59
N ASP A 167 -8.23 4.28 20.30
CA ASP A 167 -7.38 3.10 20.58
C ASP A 167 -5.98 3.26 19.99
N ILE A 168 -5.88 3.72 18.74
CA ILE A 168 -4.60 3.96 18.06
C ILE A 168 -3.85 5.14 18.67
N VAL A 169 -4.53 6.27 18.88
CA VAL A 169 -3.89 7.52 19.33
C VAL A 169 -3.37 7.43 20.75
N PHE A 170 -4.12 6.78 21.64
CA PHE A 170 -3.77 6.63 23.06
C PHE A 170 -3.09 5.29 23.38
N GLY A 171 -2.91 4.40 22.39
CA GLY A 171 -2.37 3.05 22.62
C GLY A 171 -3.26 2.20 23.55
N TYR A 172 -4.57 2.44 23.52
CA TYR A 172 -5.56 1.72 24.32
C TYR A 172 -6.29 0.66 23.50
N GLN A 173 -6.90 -0.31 24.16
CA GLN A 173 -7.72 -1.31 23.49
C GLN A 173 -9.10 -1.38 24.15
N GLY A 174 -10.15 -1.11 23.36
CA GLY A 174 -11.53 -1.22 23.80
C GLY A 174 -12.23 0.13 24.01
N ALA A 175 -11.75 1.19 23.37
CA ALA A 175 -12.46 2.46 23.31
C ALA A 175 -13.86 2.23 22.72
N THR A 176 -14.87 2.72 23.42
CA THR A 176 -16.28 2.64 23.01
C THR A 176 -16.76 3.98 22.42
N PRO A 177 -17.88 4.00 21.67
CA PRO A 177 -18.48 5.23 21.14
C PRO A 177 -18.75 6.31 22.20
N GLU A 178 -19.04 5.91 23.44
CA GLU A 178 -19.29 6.80 24.58
C GLU A 178 -18.04 7.58 25.00
N HIS A 179 -16.85 6.96 24.92
CA HIS A 179 -15.57 7.64 25.15
C HIS A 179 -15.31 8.69 24.08
N ALA A 180 -15.58 8.35 22.82
CA ALA A 180 -15.44 9.27 21.71
C ALA A 180 -16.46 10.43 21.79
N SER A 181 -17.65 10.16 22.32
CA SER A 181 -18.66 11.18 22.61
C SER A 181 -18.15 12.17 23.67
N TRP A 182 -17.62 11.64 24.78
CA TRP A 182 -17.05 12.46 25.84
C TRP A 182 -15.87 13.29 25.35
N LEU A 183 -14.90 12.68 24.63
CA LEU A 183 -13.73 13.39 24.08
C LEU A 183 -14.14 14.54 23.16
N THR A 184 -15.19 14.35 22.35
CA THR A 184 -15.68 15.39 21.43
C THR A 184 -16.19 16.62 22.18
N LEU A 185 -16.74 16.46 23.39
CA LEU A 185 -17.30 17.54 24.20
C LEU A 185 -16.25 18.15 25.14
N SER A 186 -15.43 17.31 25.77
CA SER A 186 -14.53 17.69 26.85
C SER A 186 -13.12 18.03 26.38
N MET A 187 -12.70 17.54 25.20
CA MET A 187 -11.33 17.71 24.68
C MET A 187 -11.35 18.12 23.19
N PRO A 188 -11.91 19.30 22.86
CA PRO A 188 -12.06 19.74 21.48
C PRO A 188 -10.71 19.87 20.75
N GLU A 189 -9.62 20.09 21.48
CA GLU A 189 -8.24 20.18 20.94
C GLU A 189 -7.73 18.85 20.37
N MET A 190 -8.17 17.72 20.92
CA MET A 190 -7.80 16.38 20.45
C MET A 190 -8.64 15.92 19.26
N LEU A 191 -9.81 16.52 19.07
CA LEU A 191 -10.76 16.11 18.04
C LEU A 191 -10.19 16.15 16.61
N PRO A 192 -9.40 17.16 16.19
CA PRO A 192 -8.75 17.16 14.89
C PRO A 192 -7.86 15.93 14.66
N LEU A 193 -7.02 15.55 15.64
CA LEU A 193 -6.15 14.37 15.53
C LEU A 193 -6.97 13.09 15.43
N ILE A 194 -7.96 12.90 16.31
CA ILE A 194 -8.84 11.73 16.29
C ILE A 194 -9.58 11.62 14.95
N LYS A 195 -10.08 12.73 14.41
CA LYS A 195 -10.73 12.76 13.09
C LYS A 195 -9.77 12.34 11.99
N VAL A 196 -8.54 12.84 12.03
CA VAL A 196 -7.50 12.52 11.05
C VAL A 196 -7.14 11.03 11.10
N VAL A 197 -6.86 10.48 12.27
CA VAL A 197 -6.53 9.06 12.42
C VAL A 197 -7.73 8.17 12.03
N ALA A 198 -8.95 8.56 12.38
CA ALA A 198 -10.17 7.87 11.93
C ALA A 198 -10.31 7.89 10.41
N LYS A 199 -9.97 9.01 9.76
CA LYS A 199 -9.99 9.16 8.30
C LYS A 199 -8.94 8.26 7.65
N ILE A 200 -7.71 8.22 8.15
CA ILE A 200 -6.64 7.34 7.65
C ILE A 200 -7.06 5.87 7.80
N ASN A 201 -7.54 5.46 8.97
CA ASN A 201 -7.99 4.09 9.21
C ASN A 201 -9.16 3.71 8.27
N ASN A 202 -10.08 4.64 8.00
CA ASN A 202 -11.15 4.41 7.03
C ASN A 202 -10.64 4.32 5.58
N ILE A 203 -9.67 5.16 5.18
CA ILE A 203 -9.02 5.09 3.86
C ILE A 203 -8.33 3.73 3.69
N GLU A 204 -7.59 3.30 4.71
CA GLU A 204 -6.95 1.99 4.74
C GLU A 204 -7.97 0.85 4.65
N ARG A 205 -9.01 0.85 5.50
CA ARG A 205 -10.07 -0.17 5.45
C ARG A 205 -10.77 -0.22 4.11
N ASN A 206 -11.07 0.93 3.49
CA ASN A 206 -11.71 0.98 2.18
C ASN A 206 -10.75 0.51 1.07
N SER A 207 -9.46 0.82 1.19
CA SER A 207 -8.44 0.28 0.27
C SER A 207 -8.30 -1.24 0.39
N ARG A 208 -8.50 -1.80 1.59
CA ARG A 208 -8.53 -3.24 1.87
C ARG A 208 -9.84 -3.90 1.40
N SER A 209 -10.98 -3.25 1.59
CA SER A 209 -12.32 -3.80 1.30
C SER A 209 -12.68 -3.82 -0.19
N HIS A 210 -12.01 -3.03 -1.04
CA HIS A 210 -12.15 -3.10 -2.51
C HIS A 210 -11.11 -4.02 -3.17
N GLY A 211 -10.51 -4.88 -2.36
CA GLY A 211 -9.62 -5.95 -2.77
C GLY A 211 -10.13 -7.29 -2.25
N HIS A 212 -9.97 -8.34 -3.04
CA HIS A 212 -10.29 -9.71 -2.64
C HIS A 212 -9.70 -10.06 -1.25
N PRO A 213 -10.37 -10.90 -0.44
CA PRO A 213 -9.94 -11.31 0.91
C PRO A 213 -8.50 -11.87 0.99
N HIS A 214 -7.90 -12.28 -0.12
CA HIS A 214 -6.51 -12.73 -0.21
C HIS A 214 -5.45 -11.62 -0.14
N LEU A 215 -5.83 -10.34 -0.12
CA LEU A 215 -4.87 -9.22 -0.15
C LEU A 215 -4.42 -8.75 1.25
N GLU A 216 -4.92 -9.38 2.32
CA GLU A 216 -4.53 -9.07 3.70
C GLU A 216 -3.03 -9.30 3.97
N SER A 217 -2.38 -10.12 3.13
CA SER A 217 -0.94 -10.41 3.18
C SER A 217 -0.12 -9.71 2.09
N LEU A 218 -0.69 -8.77 1.33
CA LEU A 218 0.09 -8.14 0.27
C LEU A 218 1.24 -7.31 0.83
N SER A 219 2.42 -7.55 0.27
CA SER A 219 3.59 -6.69 0.37
C SER A 219 3.30 -5.31 -0.23
N ASP A 220 4.01 -4.29 0.25
CA ASP A 220 3.93 -2.93 -0.30
C ASP A 220 4.25 -2.89 -1.81
N MET A 221 5.08 -3.82 -2.29
CA MET A 221 5.37 -3.98 -3.72
C MET A 221 4.16 -4.48 -4.52
N GLU A 222 3.39 -5.41 -3.97
CA GLU A 222 2.19 -5.93 -4.64
C GLU A 222 1.08 -4.86 -4.65
N VAL A 223 1.00 -4.04 -3.60
CA VAL A 223 0.12 -2.87 -3.60
C VAL A 223 0.53 -1.86 -4.66
N ALA A 224 1.84 -1.60 -4.80
CA ALA A 224 2.38 -0.74 -5.85
C ALA A 224 2.05 -1.25 -7.26
N GLU A 225 2.15 -2.57 -7.47
CA GLU A 225 1.80 -3.26 -8.71
C GLU A 225 0.33 -3.05 -9.07
N VAL A 226 -0.58 -3.42 -8.15
CA VAL A 226 -2.03 -3.34 -8.37
C VAL A 226 -2.45 -1.90 -8.68
N GLN A 227 -1.89 -0.92 -7.99
CA GLN A 227 -2.23 0.48 -8.23
C GLN A 227 -1.68 1.00 -9.55
N THR A 228 -0.45 0.64 -9.90
CA THR A 228 0.15 0.99 -11.19
C THR A 228 -0.72 0.46 -12.33
N ALA A 229 -1.09 -0.82 -12.26
CA ALA A 229 -1.98 -1.45 -13.24
C ALA A 229 -3.33 -0.72 -13.33
N ARG A 230 -4.00 -0.47 -12.19
CA ARG A 230 -5.29 0.26 -12.15
C ARG A 230 -5.17 1.65 -12.77
N LYS A 231 -4.08 2.36 -12.52
CA LYS A 231 -3.87 3.72 -13.05
C LYS A 231 -3.64 3.69 -14.56
N ILE A 232 -2.84 2.75 -15.06
CA ILE A 232 -2.62 2.55 -16.50
C ILE A 232 -3.96 2.29 -17.20
N VAL A 233 -4.74 1.33 -16.70
CA VAL A 233 -6.05 0.96 -17.26
C VAL A 233 -6.99 2.18 -17.28
N ALA A 234 -7.15 2.86 -16.14
CA ALA A 234 -8.06 4.00 -16.04
C ALA A 234 -7.68 5.16 -16.98
N THR A 235 -6.38 5.41 -17.18
CA THR A 235 -5.92 6.45 -18.12
C THR A 235 -6.16 6.01 -19.56
N ALA A 236 -5.84 4.77 -19.91
CA ALA A 236 -6.04 4.26 -21.27
C ALA A 236 -7.53 4.24 -21.67
N GLU A 237 -8.42 3.82 -20.78
CA GLU A 237 -9.87 3.86 -21.02
C GLU A 237 -10.37 5.29 -21.26
N ARG A 238 -9.87 6.26 -20.47
CA ARG A 238 -10.20 7.67 -20.66
C ARG A 238 -9.76 8.18 -22.03
N ASN A 239 -8.52 7.89 -22.44
CA ASN A 239 -8.01 8.29 -23.75
C ASN A 239 -8.82 7.66 -24.88
N ARG A 240 -9.10 6.36 -24.78
CA ARG A 240 -9.92 5.63 -25.76
C ARG A 240 -11.29 6.28 -25.93
N ASN A 241 -11.96 6.57 -24.82
CA ASN A 241 -13.30 7.16 -24.86
C ASN A 241 -13.28 8.58 -25.44
N ARG A 242 -12.28 9.40 -25.09
CA ARG A 242 -12.11 10.76 -25.64
C ARG A 242 -11.92 10.74 -27.15
N GLU A 243 -11.00 9.91 -27.64
CA GLU A 243 -10.68 9.86 -29.06
C GLU A 243 -11.80 9.23 -29.90
N LEU A 244 -12.50 8.21 -29.39
CA LEU A 244 -13.69 7.67 -30.06
C LEU A 244 -14.78 8.74 -30.20
N GLU A 245 -14.96 9.59 -29.19
CA GLU A 245 -15.92 10.70 -29.28
C GLU A 245 -15.49 11.73 -30.33
N ARG A 246 -14.18 12.03 -30.42
CA ARG A 246 -13.64 12.90 -31.47
C ARG A 246 -13.88 12.32 -32.87
N ILE A 247 -13.62 11.03 -33.06
CA ILE A 247 -13.87 10.32 -34.33
C ILE A 247 -15.35 10.39 -34.71
N ARG A 248 -16.26 10.15 -33.76
CA ARG A 248 -17.72 10.26 -34.00
C ARG A 248 -18.16 11.66 -34.42
N LYS A 249 -17.58 12.70 -33.82
CA LYS A 249 -17.87 14.09 -34.20
C LYS A 249 -17.40 14.37 -35.63
N LEU A 250 -16.15 14.03 -35.95
CA LEU A 250 -15.59 14.22 -37.28
C LEU A 250 -16.36 13.45 -38.35
N SER A 251 -16.72 12.19 -38.08
CA SER A 251 -17.50 11.35 -39.00
C SER A 251 -18.86 11.97 -39.33
N ARG A 252 -19.56 12.55 -38.34
CA ARG A 252 -20.81 13.28 -38.57
C ARG A 252 -20.61 14.49 -39.48
N SER A 253 -19.60 15.32 -39.20
CA SER A 253 -19.29 16.49 -40.03
C SER A 253 -18.90 16.11 -41.46
N ILE A 254 -18.12 15.03 -41.64
CA ILE A 254 -17.77 14.52 -42.98
C ILE A 254 -19.03 14.13 -43.77
N ASN A 255 -19.96 13.40 -43.15
CA ASN A 255 -21.19 12.98 -43.81
C ASN A 255 -22.07 14.18 -44.20
N GLU A 256 -22.14 15.20 -43.33
CA GLU A 256 -22.84 16.45 -43.63
C GLU A 256 -22.22 17.17 -44.85
N TYR A 257 -20.89 17.33 -44.87
CA TYR A 257 -20.19 17.95 -45.99
C TYR A 257 -20.32 17.14 -47.29
N LEU A 258 -20.25 15.82 -47.21
CA LEU A 258 -20.45 14.94 -48.37
C LEU A 258 -21.86 15.08 -48.95
N LEU A 259 -22.88 15.21 -48.10
CA LEU A 259 -24.25 15.41 -48.56
C LEU A 259 -24.39 16.73 -49.34
N ILE A 260 -23.81 17.82 -48.83
CA ILE A 260 -23.81 19.12 -49.52
C ILE A 260 -23.14 19.02 -50.89
N ILE A 261 -21.97 18.37 -50.96
CA ILE A 261 -21.23 18.20 -52.22
C ILE A 261 -22.00 17.32 -53.20
N LYS A 262 -22.60 16.21 -52.76
CA LYS A 262 -23.42 15.33 -53.60
C LYS A 262 -24.62 16.08 -54.18
N ASN A 263 -25.36 16.80 -53.34
CA ASN A 263 -26.50 17.61 -53.79
C ASN A 263 -26.07 18.65 -54.85
N ARG A 264 -24.88 19.24 -54.70
CA ARG A 264 -24.34 20.18 -55.69
C ARG A 264 -24.00 19.47 -57.00
N ALA A 265 -23.37 18.30 -56.97
CA ALA A 265 -23.06 17.52 -58.17
C ALA A 265 -24.34 17.15 -58.93
N GLU A 266 -25.34 16.59 -58.23
CA GLU A 266 -26.64 16.23 -58.83
C GLU A 266 -27.38 17.43 -59.44
N SER A 267 -27.22 18.63 -58.86
CA SER A 267 -27.83 19.85 -59.41
C SER A 267 -27.19 20.33 -60.73
N LEU A 268 -25.94 19.94 -61.00
CA LEU A 268 -25.19 20.35 -62.19
C LEU A 268 -25.30 19.32 -63.33
N GLU A 269 -25.71 18.09 -63.03
CA GLU A 269 -25.93 17.02 -64.02
C GLU A 269 -27.32 17.07 -64.67
N LYS A 270 -28.18 18.00 -64.25
CA LYS A 270 -29.50 18.28 -64.84
C LYS A 270 -29.44 19.49 -65.76
#